data_AF-A0A952GE65-F1
#
_entry.id   AF-A0A952GE65-F1
#
_cell.length_a   1.000
_cell.length_b   1.000
_cell.length_c   1.000
_cell.angle_alpha   90.00
_cell.angle_beta   90.00
_cell.angle_gamma   90.00
#
_symmetry.space_group_name_H-M   'P 1'
#
loop_
_entity.id
_entity.type
_entity.pdbx_description
1 polymer ?
#
loop_
_entity_poly.entity_id
_entity_poly.type
_entity_poly.pdbx_seq_one_letter_code
_entity_poly.pdbx_strand_id
1 'polypeptide(L)'
;MRQLCAVVTLAAVSLPGFAADKKTSRKPTLAQQVAAILADPAVSRAHWGVYVSTLDGKPVYGLNDGQYFVPASNNKVFTTATAMALLGPQKTFTTRTLPRITRSLQLLRRWHYSGRRRPSRRVLRRKESMRPPRRWRGTWCW
;
A
#
# COMPACT_ATOMS: atom_id res chain seq x y z
N MET A 1 38.75 89.58 7.88
CA MET A 1 39.25 88.79 9.03
C MET A 1 38.21 87.73 9.34
N ARG A 2 38.21 86.55 8.70
CA ARG A 2 38.97 85.33 9.07
C ARG A 2 38.86 85.01 10.57
N GLN A 3 37.87 84.23 10.98
CA GLN A 3 38.03 83.18 12.01
C GLN A 3 37.04 82.04 11.74
N LEU A 4 37.62 80.88 11.42
CA LEU A 4 36.99 79.58 11.23
C LEU A 4 37.04 78.83 12.58
N CYS A 5 35.89 78.46 13.14
CA CYS A 5 35.83 77.47 14.21
C CYS A 5 35.45 76.12 13.59
N ALA A 6 36.45 75.27 13.38
CA ALA A 6 36.27 73.90 12.92
C ALA A 6 35.65 73.05 14.05
N VAL A 7 34.36 72.77 13.96
CA VAL A 7 33.68 71.79 14.81
C VAL A 7 33.93 70.41 14.19
N VAL A 8 34.81 69.62 14.81
CA VAL A 8 35.03 68.22 14.44
C VAL A 8 33.87 67.41 15.00
N THR A 9 32.84 67.18 14.18
CA THR A 9 31.78 66.20 14.48
C THR A 9 32.34 64.80 14.27
N LEU A 10 32.47 64.05 15.37
CA LEU A 10 32.80 62.63 15.38
C LEU A 10 31.59 61.85 14.83
N ALA A 11 31.62 61.53 13.53
CA ALA A 11 30.61 60.66 12.91
C ALA A 11 30.87 59.21 13.34
N ALA A 12 30.11 58.70 14.29
CA ALA A 12 30.05 57.29 14.60
C ALA A 12 29.42 56.55 13.41
N VAL A 13 30.26 55.96 12.55
CA VAL A 13 29.81 55.06 11.48
C VAL A 13 29.37 53.75 12.13
N SER A 14 28.07 53.65 12.42
CA SER A 14 27.43 52.37 12.74
C SER A 14 27.37 51.53 11.46
N LEU A 15 28.25 50.53 11.37
CA LEU A 15 28.15 49.46 10.38
C LEU A 15 26.82 48.72 10.60
N PRO A 16 25.98 48.53 9.57
CA PRO A 16 24.87 47.58 9.69
C PRO A 16 25.49 46.19 9.89
N GLY A 17 25.30 45.63 11.08
CA GLY A 17 25.61 44.23 11.33
C GLY A 17 24.81 43.38 10.37
N PHE A 18 25.48 42.76 9.39
CA PHE A 18 24.90 41.67 8.63
C PHE A 18 24.69 40.50 9.59
N ALA A 19 23.51 40.46 10.22
CA ALA A 19 23.03 39.24 10.84
C ALA A 19 22.92 38.20 9.72
N ALA A 20 23.87 37.27 9.69
CA ALA A 20 23.79 36.11 8.81
C ALA A 20 22.51 35.36 9.17
N ASP A 21 21.48 35.51 8.34
CA ASP A 21 20.23 34.77 8.45
C ASP A 21 20.58 33.30 8.30
N LYS A 22 20.57 32.56 9.42
CA LYS A 22 20.78 31.11 9.41
C LYS A 22 19.62 30.52 8.63
N LYS A 23 19.82 30.30 7.32
CA LYS A 23 18.93 29.53 6.47
C LYS A 23 18.87 28.10 7.01
N THR A 24 17.97 27.88 7.96
CA THR A 24 17.63 26.56 8.44
C THR A 24 17.03 25.84 7.26
N SER A 25 17.67 24.78 6.75
CA SER A 25 17.13 24.01 5.64
C SER A 25 15.85 23.35 6.10
N ARG A 26 14.72 23.97 5.76
CA ARG A 26 13.40 23.43 6.09
C ARG A 26 13.21 22.20 5.22
N LYS A 27 12.98 21.05 5.85
CA LYS A 27 12.60 19.82 5.14
C LYS A 27 11.37 20.12 4.27
N PRO A 28 11.32 19.62 3.02
CA PRO A 28 10.17 19.82 2.17
C PRO A 28 8.92 19.22 2.83
N THR A 29 7.80 19.91 2.68
CA THR A 29 6.50 19.42 3.14
C THR A 29 6.10 18.14 2.40
N LEU A 30 5.20 17.33 2.98
CA LEU A 30 4.70 16.12 2.31
C LEU A 30 4.12 16.44 0.91
N ALA A 31 3.38 17.53 0.79
CA ALA A 31 2.82 17.99 -0.48
C ALA A 31 3.93 18.26 -1.53
N GLN A 32 5.01 18.92 -1.13
CA GLN A 32 6.15 19.19 -2.02
C GLN A 32 6.87 17.90 -2.44
N GLN A 33 6.99 16.93 -1.53
CA GLN A 33 7.60 15.63 -1.83
C GLN A 33 6.76 14.82 -2.81
N VAL A 34 5.44 14.75 -2.61
CA VAL A 34 4.52 14.06 -3.53
C VAL A 34 4.52 14.75 -4.89
N ALA A 35 4.45 16.08 -4.92
CA ALA A 35 4.51 16.84 -6.18
C ALA A 35 5.81 16.58 -6.95
N ALA A 36 6.96 16.48 -6.27
CA ALA A 36 8.23 16.17 -6.89
C ALA A 36 8.25 14.76 -7.51
N ILE A 37 7.63 13.76 -6.87
CA ILE A 37 7.52 12.40 -7.41
C ILE A 37 6.60 12.38 -8.64
N LEU A 38 5.47 13.07 -8.57
CA LEU A 38 4.48 13.10 -9.65
C LEU A 38 4.91 13.96 -10.85
N ALA A 39 5.94 14.79 -10.69
CA ALA A 39 6.56 15.52 -11.79
C ALA A 39 7.46 14.63 -12.68
N ASP A 40 7.76 13.38 -12.27
CA ASP A 40 8.55 12.46 -13.09
C ASP A 40 7.81 12.12 -14.40
N PRO A 41 8.41 12.37 -15.58
CA PRO A 41 7.81 12.05 -16.87
C PRO A 41 7.37 10.58 -17.02
N ALA A 42 8.02 9.65 -16.31
CA ALA A 42 7.69 8.23 -16.35
C ALA A 42 6.27 7.91 -15.83
N VAL A 43 5.73 8.74 -14.94
CA VAL A 43 4.39 8.56 -14.35
C VAL A 43 3.34 9.55 -14.86
N SER A 44 3.72 10.40 -15.81
CA SER A 44 2.88 11.50 -16.34
C SER A 44 1.54 11.07 -16.93
N ARG A 45 1.45 9.84 -17.45
CA ARG A 45 0.22 9.29 -18.05
C ARG A 45 -0.69 8.57 -17.05
N ALA A 46 -0.22 8.34 -15.83
CA ALA A 46 -1.00 7.64 -14.82
C ALA A 46 -1.94 8.60 -14.11
N HIS A 47 -3.13 8.10 -13.77
CA HIS A 47 -4.07 8.81 -12.93
C HIS A 47 -3.81 8.44 -11.46
N TRP A 48 -3.44 9.44 -10.65
CA TRP A 48 -3.05 9.25 -9.26
C TRP A 48 -4.11 9.73 -8.29
N GLY A 49 -4.41 8.90 -7.30
CA GLY A 49 -5.18 9.25 -6.12
C GLY A 49 -4.34 8.96 -4.87
N VAL A 50 -4.19 9.94 -3.99
CA VAL A 50 -3.41 9.83 -2.76
C VAL A 50 -4.21 10.41 -1.61
N TYR A 51 -4.38 9.63 -0.55
CA TYR A 51 -4.98 10.09 0.69
C TYR A 51 -4.13 9.61 1.86
N VAL A 52 -3.73 10.54 2.73
CA VAL A 52 -2.94 10.26 3.93
C VAL A 52 -3.68 10.85 5.11
N SER A 53 -3.87 10.04 6.15
CA SER A 53 -4.54 10.45 7.39
C SER A 53 -3.81 9.92 8.62
N THR A 54 -4.09 10.52 9.77
CA THR A 54 -3.70 9.94 11.07
C THR A 54 -4.53 8.69 11.36
N LEU A 55 -4.11 7.90 12.35
CA LEU A 55 -4.88 6.72 12.78
C LEU A 55 -6.30 7.08 13.27
N ASP A 56 -6.47 8.27 13.83
CA ASP A 56 -7.77 8.81 14.26
C ASP A 56 -8.62 9.34 13.10
N GLY A 57 -8.14 9.22 11.85
CA GLY A 57 -8.86 9.61 10.64
C GLY A 57 -8.71 11.07 10.22
N LYS A 58 -7.89 11.88 10.90
CA LYS A 58 -7.66 13.28 10.51
C LYS A 58 -6.88 13.33 9.18
N PRO A 59 -7.38 14.06 8.15
CA PRO A 59 -6.66 14.18 6.89
C PRO A 59 -5.35 14.95 7.07
N VAL A 60 -4.28 14.42 6.49
CA VAL A 60 -2.93 15.01 6.48
C VAL A 60 -2.60 15.50 5.07
N TYR A 61 -3.03 14.77 4.03
CA TYR A 61 -2.84 15.13 2.63
C TYR A 61 -3.87 14.41 1.74
N GLY A 62 -4.34 15.08 0.69
CA GLY A 62 -5.27 14.55 -0.30
C GLY A 62 -4.93 15.04 -1.70
N LEU A 63 -4.96 14.13 -2.68
CA LEU A 63 -4.85 14.37 -4.11
C LEU A 63 -5.84 13.46 -4.83
N ASN A 64 -6.82 14.03 -5.53
CA ASN A 64 -7.89 13.26 -6.22
C ASN A 64 -8.55 12.20 -5.32
N ASP A 65 -8.63 12.45 -4.02
CA ASP A 65 -9.08 11.51 -3.00
C ASP A 65 -10.59 11.22 -3.04
N GLY A 66 -11.38 12.10 -3.66
CA GLY A 66 -12.79 11.88 -3.95
C GLY A 66 -13.10 11.12 -5.24
N GLN A 67 -12.09 10.72 -6.03
CA GLN A 67 -12.30 10.06 -7.32
C GLN A 67 -12.32 8.53 -7.21
N TYR A 68 -12.96 7.87 -8.18
CA TYR A 68 -13.01 6.41 -8.25
C TYR A 68 -11.83 5.84 -9.06
N PHE A 69 -11.29 4.73 -8.58
CA PHE A 69 -10.19 3.99 -9.19
C PHE A 69 -10.54 2.50 -9.26
N VAL A 70 -9.94 1.77 -10.20
CA VAL A 70 -10.03 0.30 -10.24
C VAL A 70 -9.03 -0.27 -9.22
N PRO A 71 -9.48 -0.86 -8.09
CA PRO A 71 -8.60 -1.06 -6.94
C PRO A 71 -7.70 -2.31 -7.02
N ALA A 72 -7.56 -2.98 -8.17
CA ALA A 72 -6.74 -4.19 -8.34
C ALA A 72 -6.80 -5.14 -7.10
N SER A 73 -5.66 -5.59 -6.58
CA SER A 73 -5.61 -6.41 -5.37
C SER A 73 -5.89 -5.65 -4.06
N ASN A 74 -5.90 -4.31 -4.05
CA ASN A 74 -6.31 -3.54 -2.86
C ASN A 74 -7.77 -3.80 -2.49
N ASN A 75 -8.59 -4.27 -3.44
CA ASN A 75 -9.95 -4.75 -3.16
C ASN A 75 -9.98 -5.85 -2.07
N LYS A 76 -8.86 -6.59 -1.88
CA LYS A 76 -8.75 -7.60 -0.85
C LYS A 76 -8.86 -7.05 0.57
N VAL A 77 -8.56 -5.76 0.79
CA VAL A 77 -8.72 -5.11 2.11
C VAL A 77 -10.18 -5.17 2.53
N PHE A 78 -11.10 -4.78 1.63
CA PHE A 78 -12.55 -4.83 1.89
C PHE A 78 -13.04 -6.25 2.14
N THR A 79 -12.66 -7.20 1.27
CA THR A 79 -13.11 -8.59 1.42
C THR A 79 -12.57 -9.23 2.70
N THR A 80 -11.34 -8.90 3.10
CA THR A 80 -10.71 -9.44 4.30
C THR A 80 -11.31 -8.83 5.56
N ALA A 81 -11.48 -7.50 5.59
CA ALA A 81 -12.16 -6.82 6.70
C ALA A 81 -13.58 -7.38 6.89
N THR A 82 -14.31 -7.56 5.79
CA THR A 82 -15.66 -8.16 5.81
C THR A 82 -15.63 -9.60 6.31
N ALA A 83 -14.68 -10.41 5.83
CA ALA A 83 -14.54 -11.79 6.30
C ALA A 83 -14.18 -11.86 7.80
N MET A 84 -13.32 -10.97 8.29
CA MET A 84 -12.98 -10.90 9.72
C MET A 84 -14.18 -10.48 10.57
N ALA A 85 -14.96 -9.49 10.11
CA ALA A 85 -16.16 -9.03 10.81
C ALA A 85 -17.26 -10.10 10.85
N LEU A 86 -17.49 -10.82 9.74
CA LEU A 86 -18.58 -11.79 9.63
C LEU A 86 -18.22 -13.18 10.17
N LEU A 87 -16.99 -13.64 9.97
CA LEU A 87 -16.57 -14.99 10.35
C LEU A 87 -15.85 -15.04 11.69
N GLY A 88 -15.30 -13.90 12.13
CA GLY A 88 -14.40 -13.81 13.27
C GLY A 88 -12.96 -14.25 12.93
N PRO A 89 -11.97 -13.73 13.67
CA PRO A 89 -10.55 -14.04 13.42
C PRO A 89 -10.21 -15.52 13.66
N GLN A 90 -11.00 -16.23 14.47
CA GLN A 90 -10.78 -17.63 14.81
C GLN A 90 -11.54 -18.61 13.90
N LYS A 91 -12.09 -18.14 12.77
CA LYS A 91 -12.86 -19.03 11.89
C LYS A 91 -11.99 -20.14 11.31
N THR A 92 -12.38 -21.38 11.60
CA THR A 92 -11.83 -22.55 10.93
C THR A 92 -12.80 -23.07 9.87
N PHE A 93 -12.23 -23.58 8.77
CA PHE A 93 -12.98 -24.29 7.73
C PHE A 93 -12.76 -25.78 7.90
N THR A 94 -13.83 -26.58 7.90
CA THR A 94 -13.76 -28.05 7.99
C THR A 94 -14.01 -28.66 6.62
N THR A 95 -13.12 -29.55 6.20
CA THR A 95 -13.32 -30.40 5.01
C THR A 95 -13.53 -31.82 5.49
N ARG A 96 -14.63 -32.45 5.07
CA ARG A 96 -14.95 -33.85 5.37
C ARG A 96 -14.77 -34.68 4.11
N THR A 97 -14.13 -35.84 4.23
CA THR A 97 -14.13 -36.87 3.19
C THR A 97 -15.24 -37.85 3.49
N LEU A 98 -16.15 -38.07 2.55
CA LEU A 98 -17.19 -39.09 2.69
C LEU A 98 -16.67 -40.42 2.12
N PRO A 99 -16.94 -41.56 2.77
CA PRO A 99 -16.58 -42.86 2.23
C PRO A 99 -17.32 -43.08 0.91
N ARG A 100 -16.63 -43.71 -0.04
CA ARG A 100 -17.23 -44.10 -1.32
C ARG A 100 -18.23 -45.23 -1.06
N ILE A 101 -19.52 -44.99 -1.27
CA ILE A 101 -20.53 -46.06 -1.35
C ILE A 101 -20.11 -46.96 -2.51
N THR A 102 -19.60 -48.14 -2.20
CA THR A 102 -19.27 -49.16 -3.21
C THR A 102 -20.46 -50.12 -3.24
N ARG A 103 -21.50 -49.80 -4.03
CA ARG A 103 -22.36 -50.89 -4.55
C ARG A 103 -21.53 -51.58 -5.62
N SER A 104 -21.34 -52.88 -5.44
CA SER A 104 -20.67 -53.74 -6.40
C SER A 104 -21.35 -53.62 -7.76
N LEU A 105 -20.70 -52.92 -8.70
CA LEU A 105 -20.46 -53.29 -10.10
C LEU A 105 -19.70 -52.14 -10.80
N GLN A 106 -18.96 -52.50 -11.83
CA GLN A 106 -17.80 -51.80 -12.38
C GLN A 106 -18.00 -50.34 -12.85
N LEU A 107 -16.88 -49.60 -12.75
CA LEU A 107 -16.47 -48.46 -13.58
C LEU A 107 -17.32 -47.18 -13.55
N LEU A 108 -17.08 -46.34 -12.55
CA LEU A 108 -16.91 -44.90 -12.79
C LEU A 108 -15.97 -44.30 -11.73
N ARG A 109 -14.79 -43.89 -12.18
CA ARG A 109 -13.80 -43.14 -11.39
C ARG A 109 -14.29 -41.71 -11.18
N ARG A 110 -15.31 -41.51 -10.33
CA ARG A 110 -15.79 -40.18 -9.99
C ARG A 110 -15.72 -39.94 -8.48
N TRP A 111 -14.74 -39.14 -8.08
CA TRP A 111 -14.62 -38.63 -6.72
C TRP A 111 -15.68 -37.57 -6.48
N HIS A 112 -16.55 -37.77 -5.48
CA HIS A 112 -17.42 -36.71 -4.97
C HIS A 112 -16.70 -35.97 -3.83
N TYR A 113 -16.36 -34.71 -4.08
CA TYR A 113 -15.81 -33.80 -3.08
C TYR A 113 -16.92 -32.87 -2.58
N SER A 114 -17.28 -32.98 -1.31
CA SER A 114 -18.17 -32.03 -0.63
C SER A 114 -17.36 -31.30 0.44
N GLY A 115 -17.05 -30.03 0.20
CA GLY A 115 -16.32 -29.21 1.16
C GLY A 115 -16.56 -27.73 0.92
N ARG A 116 -16.78 -26.97 2.00
CA ARG A 116 -16.67 -25.50 1.96
C ARG A 116 -15.19 -25.19 1.64
N ARG A 117 -14.94 -24.37 0.61
CA ARG A 117 -13.59 -24.16 0.03
C ARG A 117 -12.59 -23.74 1.13
N ARG A 118 -11.54 -24.54 1.34
CA ARG A 118 -10.41 -24.27 2.25
C ARG A 118 -9.31 -23.52 1.47
N PRO A 119 -8.88 -22.31 1.91
CA PRO A 119 -7.81 -21.57 1.23
C PRO A 119 -6.41 -22.19 1.37
N SER A 120 -6.12 -22.85 2.50
CA SER A 120 -4.79 -23.39 2.83
C SER A 120 -4.81 -24.92 3.00
N ARG A 121 -4.77 -25.66 1.89
CA ARG A 121 -4.56 -27.11 1.96
C ARG A 121 -3.06 -27.44 2.03
N ARG A 122 -2.57 -27.90 3.18
CA ARG A 122 -1.30 -28.63 3.27
C ARG A 122 -1.58 -30.12 3.03
N VAL A 123 -1.10 -30.66 1.91
CA VAL A 123 -1.17 -32.09 1.62
C VAL A 123 -0.03 -32.77 2.38
N LEU A 124 -0.35 -33.51 3.44
CA LEU A 124 0.60 -34.44 4.06
C LEU A 124 0.75 -35.64 3.12
N ARG A 125 1.73 -35.56 2.23
CA ARG A 125 2.06 -36.63 1.28
C ARG A 125 2.86 -37.71 2.02
N ARG A 126 2.22 -38.79 2.45
CA ARG A 126 2.93 -40.06 2.68
C ARG A 126 3.48 -40.51 1.33
N LYS A 127 4.79 -40.78 1.26
CA LYS A 127 5.56 -40.96 0.02
C LYS A 127 5.27 -42.33 -0.62
N GLU A 128 4.04 -42.55 -1.08
CA GLU A 128 3.73 -43.64 -2.03
C GLU A 128 4.02 -43.12 -3.45
N SER A 129 4.77 -43.90 -4.24
CA SER A 129 5.29 -43.54 -5.55
C SER A 129 4.20 -43.39 -6.61
N MET A 130 3.63 -42.19 -6.73
CA MET A 130 2.67 -41.86 -7.79
C MET A 130 3.31 -40.93 -8.83
N ARG A 131 3.40 -41.38 -10.09
CA ARG A 131 3.87 -40.62 -11.25
C ARG A 131 3.00 -39.36 -11.45
N PRO A 132 3.57 -38.20 -11.79
CA PRO A 132 2.79 -36.97 -11.94
C PRO A 132 2.05 -36.95 -13.29
N PRO A 133 0.79 -36.48 -13.36
CA PRO A 133 0.18 -36.11 -14.62
C PRO A 133 0.85 -34.85 -15.17
N ARG A 134 1.07 -34.83 -16.49
CA ARG A 134 1.67 -33.70 -17.20
C ARG A 134 0.71 -32.51 -17.22
N ARG A 135 1.26 -31.36 -16.81
CA ARG A 135 0.90 -29.99 -17.25
C ARG A 135 -0.38 -29.37 -16.68
N TRP A 136 -0.19 -28.48 -15.72
CA TRP A 136 -1.12 -27.38 -15.44
C TRP A 136 -0.78 -26.21 -16.37
N ARG A 137 -1.68 -25.89 -17.30
CA ARG A 137 -1.67 -24.57 -17.96
C ARG A 137 -2.76 -23.73 -17.30
N GLY A 138 -2.35 -22.83 -16.42
CA GLY A 138 -3.17 -21.70 -15.99
C GLY A 138 -2.51 -20.45 -16.53
N THR A 139 -3.09 -19.82 -17.54
CA THR A 139 -2.78 -18.45 -17.91
C THR A 139 -3.39 -17.54 -16.86
N TRP A 140 -2.55 -16.79 -16.15
CA TRP A 140 -2.98 -15.68 -15.30
C TRP A 140 -3.24 -14.49 -16.23
N CYS A 141 -4.50 -14.11 -16.40
CA CYS A 141 -4.81 -12.78 -16.90
C CYS A 141 -4.74 -11.82 -15.71
N TRP A 142 -3.91 -10.79 -15.87
CA TRP A 142 -3.85 -9.61 -15.02
C TRP A 142 -5.02 -8.70 -15.32
#